data_AF-A0A924WP05-F1
#
_entry.id   AF-A0A924WP05-F1
#
_cell.length_a   1.000
_cell.length_b   1.000
_cell.length_c   1.000
_cell.angle_alpha   90.00
_cell.angle_beta   90.00
_cell.angle_gamma   90.00
#
_symmetry.space_group_name_H-M   'P 1'
#
loop_
_entity.id
_entity.type
_entity.pdbx_description
1 polymer ?
#
loop_
_entity_poly.entity_id
_entity_poly.type
_entity_poly.pdbx_seq_one_letter_code
_entity_poly.pdbx_strand_id
1 'polypeptide(L)'
;SPQRSPAAPEVPTVAEAGVPGFEYLTWYGIFLPAKSPKHVIDTLNKSFGTTLADPELSKMLSRVGSEPSHSTPAELARFMKAEGDRWRTLAKQLKLQVE
;
A
#
# COMPACT_ATOMS: atom_id res chain seq x y z
N SER A 1 1.41 -9.91 4.53
CA SER A 1 2.00 -8.88 5.41
C SER A 1 3.34 -9.38 5.94
N PRO A 2 4.37 -8.52 6.03
CA PRO A 2 5.65 -8.87 6.66
C PRO A 2 5.53 -9.02 8.18
N GLN A 3 4.42 -8.58 8.78
CA GLN A 3 4.11 -8.68 10.20
C GLN A 3 2.67 -9.18 10.39
N ARG A 4 2.34 -9.68 11.57
CA ARG A 4 0.97 -10.11 11.89
C ARG A 4 0.03 -8.90 11.93
N SER A 5 -1.21 -9.09 11.46
CA SER A 5 -2.22 -8.04 11.52
C SER A 5 -2.61 -7.76 12.98
N PRO A 6 -2.67 -6.49 13.42
CA PRO A 6 -3.21 -6.15 14.74
C PRO A 6 -4.67 -6.61 14.94
N ALA A 7 -5.42 -6.79 13.84
CA ALA A 7 -6.80 -7.28 13.89
C ALA A 7 -6.90 -8.80 14.08
N ALA A 8 -5.82 -9.55 13.86
CA ALA A 8 -5.75 -11.01 14.02
C ALA A 8 -4.34 -11.45 14.47
N PRO A 9 -3.88 -11.04 15.67
CA PRO A 9 -2.49 -11.21 16.12
C PRO A 9 -2.09 -12.68 16.35
N GLU A 10 -3.05 -13.57 16.55
CA GLU A 10 -2.84 -15.01 16.69
C GLU A 10 -2.57 -15.72 15.36
N VAL A 11 -2.99 -15.13 14.24
CA VAL A 11 -2.84 -15.71 12.91
C VAL A 11 -1.42 -15.48 12.39
N PRO A 12 -0.66 -16.54 12.05
CA PRO A 12 0.69 -16.40 11.54
C PRO A 12 0.72 -15.78 10.14
N THR A 13 1.82 -15.09 9.81
CA THR A 13 2.07 -14.70 8.43
C THR A 13 2.42 -15.93 7.57
N VAL A 14 2.33 -15.81 6.25
CA VAL A 14 2.76 -16.89 5.33
C VAL A 14 4.27 -17.16 5.47
N ALA A 15 5.06 -16.13 5.78
CA ALA A 15 6.48 -16.28 6.07
C ALA A 15 6.73 -17.12 7.34
N GLU A 16 5.96 -16.88 8.40
CA GLU A 16 6.00 -17.69 9.63
C GLU A 16 5.45 -19.11 9.42
N ALA A 17 4.55 -19.31 8.45
CA ALA A 17 3.94 -20.60 8.13
C ALA A 17 4.79 -21.49 7.21
N GLY A 18 6.05 -21.12 6.92
CA GLY A 18 6.99 -21.98 6.21
C GLY A 18 7.38 -21.53 4.80
N VAL A 19 7.06 -20.30 4.39
CA VAL A 19 7.53 -19.72 3.13
C VAL A 19 8.35 -18.44 3.40
N PRO A 20 9.62 -18.56 3.83
CA PRO A 20 10.45 -17.40 4.18
C PRO A 20 10.51 -16.37 3.06
N GLY A 21 10.39 -15.09 3.42
CA GLY A 21 10.41 -13.98 2.47
C GLY A 21 9.10 -13.76 1.69
N PHE A 22 8.06 -14.57 1.93
CA PHE A 22 6.76 -14.30 1.35
C PHE A 22 6.11 -13.05 1.96
N GLU A 23 5.87 -12.05 1.12
CA GLU A 23 5.15 -10.85 1.49
C GLU A 23 4.17 -10.45 0.39
N TYR A 24 2.90 -10.33 0.73
CA TYR A 24 1.88 -9.73 -0.12
C TYR A 24 1.00 -8.83 0.75
N LEU A 25 0.76 -7.62 0.26
CA LEU A 25 -0.10 -6.62 0.89
C LEU A 25 -0.88 -5.90 -0.22
N THR A 26 -2.19 -5.83 -0.07
CA THR A 26 -3.02 -4.95 -0.89
C THR A 26 -2.82 -3.52 -0.42
N TRP A 27 -2.54 -2.61 -1.34
CA TRP A 27 -2.34 -1.19 -1.06
C TRP A 27 -3.23 -0.35 -1.95
N TYR A 28 -3.48 0.89 -1.52
CA TYR A 28 -4.27 1.86 -2.25
C TYR A 28 -3.48 3.15 -2.40
N GLY A 29 -3.58 3.77 -3.57
CA GLY A 29 -2.96 5.06 -3.88
C GLY A 29 -3.97 6.02 -4.47
N ILE A 30 -3.74 7.31 -4.29
CA ILE A 30 -4.57 8.38 -4.86
C ILE A 30 -3.78 9.06 -5.96
N PHE A 31 -4.40 9.20 -7.12
CA PHE A 31 -3.77 9.72 -8.33
C PHE A 31 -4.48 10.95 -8.84
N LEU A 32 -3.67 11.85 -9.42
CA LEU A 32 -4.13 13.05 -10.09
C LEU A 32 -3.70 13.00 -11.57
N PRO A 33 -4.34 13.78 -12.46
CA PRO A 33 -3.88 13.91 -13.84
C PRO A 33 -2.37 14.23 -13.93
N ALA A 34 -1.68 13.66 -14.92
CA ALA A 34 -0.22 13.76 -15.04
C ALA A 34 0.33 15.19 -15.09
N LYS A 35 -0.49 16.16 -15.53
CA LYS A 35 -0.13 17.59 -15.63
C LYS A 35 -0.69 18.44 -14.47
N SER A 36 -1.14 17.81 -13.38
CA SER A 36 -1.62 18.54 -12.21
C SER A 36 -0.52 19.46 -11.65
N PRO A 37 -0.83 20.72 -11.33
CA PRO A 37 0.14 21.64 -10.76
C PRO A 37 0.68 21.15 -9.42
N LYS A 38 1.99 21.34 -9.17
CA LYS A 38 2.66 20.92 -7.94
C LYS A 38 1.96 21.42 -6.67
N HIS A 39 1.52 22.68 -6.64
CA HIS A 39 0.84 23.23 -5.48
C HIS A 39 -0.47 22.49 -5.14
N VAL A 40 -1.21 22.01 -6.14
CA VAL A 40 -2.43 21.21 -5.92
C VAL A 40 -2.08 19.85 -5.32
N ILE A 41 -1.04 19.20 -5.84
CA ILE A 41 -0.55 17.91 -5.33
C ILE A 41 -0.13 18.06 -3.85
N ASP A 42 0.67 19.09 -3.55
CA ASP A 42 1.18 19.33 -2.21
C ASP A 42 0.06 19.64 -1.21
N THR A 43 -0.91 20.48 -1.59
CA THR A 43 -2.08 20.79 -0.76
C THR A 43 -2.89 19.54 -0.45
N LEU A 44 -3.22 18.72 -1.46
CA LEU A 44 -4.00 17.50 -1.27
C LEU A 44 -3.23 16.49 -0.43
N ASN A 45 -1.94 16.27 -0.70
CA ASN A 45 -1.12 15.35 0.09
C ASN A 45 -1.08 15.74 1.57
N LYS A 46 -0.97 17.04 1.86
CA LYS A 46 -1.04 17.55 3.24
C LYS A 46 -2.40 17.28 3.87
N SER A 47 -3.50 17.58 3.17
CA SER A 47 -4.86 17.31 3.64
C SER A 47 -5.07 15.82 3.94
N PHE A 48 -4.62 14.92 3.07
CA PHE A 48 -4.69 13.48 3.33
C PHE A 48 -3.90 13.06 4.57
N GLY A 49 -2.72 13.61 4.79
CA GLY A 49 -1.93 13.34 6.00
C GLY A 49 -2.68 13.74 7.27
N THR A 50 -3.30 14.93 7.27
CA THR A 50 -4.13 15.38 8.40
C THR A 50 -5.35 14.49 8.60
N THR A 51 -6.07 14.13 7.53
CA THR A 51 -7.26 13.28 7.63
C THR A 51 -6.93 11.87 8.09
N LEU A 52 -5.83 11.26 7.63
CA LEU A 52 -5.41 9.93 8.08
C LEU A 52 -4.95 9.89 9.54
N ALA A 53 -4.58 11.04 10.12
CA ALA A 53 -4.28 11.17 11.54
C ALA A 53 -5.54 11.27 12.42
N ASP A 54 -6.74 11.35 11.83
CA ASP A 54 -8.01 11.34 12.56
C ASP A 54 -8.23 9.97 13.24
N PRO A 55 -8.38 9.92 14.58
CA PRO A 55 -8.57 8.67 15.30
C PRO A 55 -9.85 7.91 14.94
N GLU A 56 -10.94 8.60 14.61
CA GLU A 56 -12.18 7.96 14.19
C GLU A 56 -12.02 7.28 12.83
N LEU A 57 -11.37 7.96 11.89
CA LEU A 57 -11.07 7.38 10.58
C LEU A 57 -10.14 6.17 10.73
N SER A 58 -9.06 6.30 11.52
CA SER A 58 -8.12 5.21 11.77
C SER A 58 -8.82 3.98 12.38
N LYS A 59 -9.71 4.20 13.34
CA LYS A 59 -10.52 3.12 13.94
C LYS A 59 -11.46 2.47 12.93
N MET A 60 -12.09 3.26 12.05
CA MET A 60 -12.96 2.74 11.00
C MET A 60 -12.19 1.89 9.98
N LEU A 61 -11.02 2.36 9.54
CA LEU A 61 -10.16 1.62 8.60
C LEU A 61 -9.62 0.33 9.23
N SER A 62 -9.23 0.38 10.50
CA SER A 62 -8.74 -0.80 11.23
C SER A 62 -9.82 -1.88 11.35
N ARG A 63 -11.10 -1.51 11.47
CA ARG A 63 -12.23 -2.48 11.50
C ARG A 63 -12.39 -3.27 10.20
N VAL A 64 -11.95 -2.71 9.08
CA VAL A 64 -11.96 -3.40 7.78
C VAL A 64 -10.57 -3.97 7.43
N GLY A 65 -9.69 -4.11 8.42
CA GLY A 65 -8.36 -4.69 8.24
C GLY A 65 -7.39 -3.82 7.44
N SER A 66 -7.67 -2.51 7.32
CA SER A 66 -6.81 -1.55 6.64
C SER A 66 -5.98 -0.77 7.63
N GLU A 67 -4.69 -0.64 7.34
CA GLU A 67 -3.76 0.16 8.13
C GLU A 67 -3.56 1.51 7.43
N PRO A 68 -4.01 2.63 8.04
CA PRO A 68 -3.81 3.94 7.43
C PRO A 68 -2.32 4.29 7.39
N SER A 69 -1.82 4.53 6.18
CA SER A 69 -0.44 4.97 5.94
C SER A 69 -0.44 6.25 5.11
N HIS A 70 0.37 7.23 5.51
CA HIS A 70 0.64 8.42 4.70
C HIS A 70 2.04 8.32 4.08
N SER A 71 2.19 8.81 2.85
CA SER A 71 3.47 8.93 2.17
C SER A 71 3.53 10.23 1.39
N THR A 72 4.73 10.67 1.05
CA THR A 72 4.94 11.73 0.08
C THR A 72 4.65 11.23 -1.34
N PRO A 73 4.32 12.13 -2.29
CA PRO A 73 4.14 11.73 -3.70
C PRO A 73 5.37 11.04 -4.29
N ALA A 74 6.57 11.43 -3.86
CA ALA A 74 7.82 10.84 -4.33
C ALA A 74 8.03 9.43 -3.79
N GLU A 75 7.65 9.16 -2.54
CA GLU A 75 7.71 7.81 -1.96
C GLU A 75 6.72 6.87 -2.63
N LEU A 76 5.48 7.32 -2.85
CA LEU A 76 4.49 6.53 -3.57
C LEU A 76 4.98 6.19 -4.99
N ALA A 77 5.58 7.14 -5.70
CA ALA A 77 6.14 6.89 -7.02
C ALA A 77 7.27 5.84 -7.02
N ARG A 78 8.15 5.88 -6.02
CA ARG A 78 9.21 4.87 -5.85
C ARG A 78 8.63 3.49 -5.55
N PHE A 79 7.66 3.43 -4.63
CA PHE A 79 6.98 2.20 -4.25
C PHE A 79 6.27 1.56 -5.45
N MET A 80 5.50 2.34 -6.21
CA MET A 80 4.83 1.85 -7.42
C MET A 80 5.79 1.31 -8.46
N LYS A 81 6.95 1.96 -8.66
CA LYS A 81 7.97 1.47 -9.58
C LYS A 81 8.51 0.12 -9.12
N ALA A 82 8.88 0.00 -7.85
CA ALA A 82 9.40 -1.24 -7.27
C ALA A 82 8.37 -2.38 -7.39
N GLU A 83 7.11 -2.07 -7.09
CA GLU A 83 6.03 -3.05 -7.14
C GLU A 83 5.69 -3.47 -8.57
N GLY A 84 5.66 -2.52 -9.51
CA GLY A 84 5.53 -2.82 -10.94
C GLY A 84 6.67 -3.69 -11.47
N ASP A 85 7.91 -3.46 -11.06
CA ASP A 85 9.08 -4.27 -11.44
C ASP A 85 8.98 -5.69 -10.86
N ARG A 86 8.54 -5.82 -9.60
CA ARG A 86 8.30 -7.10 -8.92
C ARG A 86 7.23 -7.92 -9.65
N TRP A 87 6.05 -7.35 -9.88
CA TRP A 87 4.94 -8.04 -10.53
C TRP A 87 5.24 -8.39 -11.99
N ARG A 88 5.92 -7.51 -12.72
CA ARG A 88 6.37 -7.79 -14.09
C ARG A 88 7.31 -9.00 -14.14
N THR A 89 8.24 -9.08 -13.19
CA THR A 89 9.18 -10.21 -13.11
C THR A 89 8.44 -11.52 -12.84
N LEU A 90 7.51 -11.50 -11.89
CA LEU A 90 6.69 -12.67 -11.55
C LEU A 90 5.80 -13.12 -12.73
N ALA A 91 5.10 -12.19 -13.37
CA ALA A 91 4.23 -12.50 -14.51
C ALA A 91 5.01 -13.15 -15.66
N LYS A 92 6.24 -12.68 -15.94
CA LYS A 92 7.12 -13.30 -16.95
C LYS A 92 7.55 -14.72 -16.56
N GLN A 93 7.94 -14.94 -15.31
CA GLN A 93 8.34 -16.27 -14.82
C GLN A 93 7.19 -17.28 -14.91
N LEU A 94 5.99 -16.83 -14.59
CA LEU A 94 4.79 -17.67 -14.58
C LEU A 94 4.04 -17.70 -15.93
N LYS A 95 4.53 -16.98 -16.94
CA LYS A 95 3.89 -16.84 -18.27
C LYS A 95 2.42 -16.41 -18.19
N LEU A 96 2.11 -15.51 -17.24
CA LEU A 96 0.75 -14.99 -17.05
C LEU A 96 0.42 -13.92 -18.09
N GLN A 97 -0.78 -13.97 -18.65
CA GLN A 97 -1.35 -12.95 -19.53
C GLN A 97 -2.72 -12.55 -19.02
N VAL A 98 -3.06 -11.28 -19.19
CA VAL A 98 -4.44 -10.79 -18.99
C VAL A 98 -5.17 -11.06 -20.31
N GLU A 99 -6.33 -11.71 -20.22
CA GLU A 99 -7.22 -11.93 -21.37
C GLU A 99 -7.80 -10.61 -21.92
#